data_AF-A0A6M4IWA5-F1
#
_entry.id   AF-A0A6M4IWA5-F1
#
_cell.length_a   1.000
_cell.length_b   1.000
_cell.length_c   1.000
_cell.angle_alpha   90.00
_cell.angle_beta   90.00
_cell.angle_gamma   90.00
#
_symmetry.space_group_name_H-M   'P 1'
#
loop_
_entity.id
_entity.type
_entity.pdbx_description
1 polymer ?
#
loop_
_entity_poly.entity_id
_entity_poly.type
_entity_poly.pdbx_seq_one_letter_code
_entity_poly.pdbx_strand_id
1 'polypeptide(L)'
;MTFAQPRTEPAFAPRAGLESRDARMVARELLPMSQAEFSARFKGSAMKRAKRRGLARNAAVVLGNVGTSDDVPLLEAALAHDESLVREHAAWALARIKRRPADLAARWT
;
A
#
# COMPACT_ATOMS: atom_id res chain seq x y z
N MET A 1 -20.04 -7.97 -26.91
CA MET A 1 -18.85 -7.27 -26.39
C MET A 1 -17.87 -8.33 -25.93
N THR A 2 -16.71 -8.44 -26.58
CA THR A 2 -15.68 -9.44 -26.26
C THR A 2 -14.67 -8.83 -25.31
N PHE A 3 -14.54 -9.39 -24.11
CA PHE A 3 -13.51 -8.97 -23.16
C PHE A 3 -12.13 -9.49 -23.59
N ALA A 4 -11.08 -8.77 -23.22
CA ALA A 4 -9.71 -9.22 -23.44
C ALA A 4 -9.43 -10.50 -22.64
N GLN A 5 -8.78 -11.47 -23.28
CA GLN A 5 -8.37 -12.72 -22.65
C GLN A 5 -7.13 -12.49 -21.78
N PRO A 6 -7.05 -13.03 -20.55
CA PRO A 6 -5.85 -12.97 -19.74
C PRO A 6 -4.69 -13.66 -20.47
N ARG A 7 -3.58 -12.94 -20.66
CA ARG A 7 -2.38 -13.49 -21.28
C ARG A 7 -1.23 -13.40 -20.29
N THR A 8 -0.63 -14.53 -19.98
CA THR A 8 0.58 -14.62 -19.16
C THR A 8 1.79 -14.44 -20.07
N GLU A 9 2.50 -13.33 -19.91
CA GLU A 9 3.73 -13.02 -20.63
C GLU A 9 4.90 -13.11 -19.63
N PRO A 10 5.83 -14.07 -19.79
CA PRO A 10 6.93 -14.31 -18.84
C PRO A 10 7.79 -13.08 -18.55
N ALA A 11 7.92 -12.15 -19.50
CA ALA A 11 8.64 -10.89 -19.30
C ALA A 11 8.01 -9.97 -18.23
N PHE A 12 6.72 -10.17 -17.91
CA PHE A 12 6.02 -9.47 -16.83
C PHE A 12 5.87 -10.32 -15.55
N ALA A 13 6.48 -11.50 -15.49
CA ALA A 13 6.53 -12.26 -14.26
C ALA A 13 7.21 -11.42 -13.16
N PRO A 14 6.74 -11.50 -11.90
CA PRO A 14 7.43 -10.84 -10.80
C PRO A 14 8.88 -11.32 -10.72
N ARG A 15 9.80 -10.40 -10.44
CA ARG A 15 11.21 -10.76 -10.29
C ARG A 15 11.37 -11.65 -9.06
N ALA A 16 12.07 -12.78 -9.20
CA ALA A 16 12.42 -13.66 -8.09
C ALA A 16 13.03 -12.84 -6.94
N GLY A 17 12.44 -12.91 -5.74
CA GLY A 17 12.80 -12.11 -4.56
C GLY A 17 11.83 -10.97 -4.20
N LEU A 18 10.91 -10.60 -5.09
CA LEU A 18 9.74 -9.76 -4.73
C LEU A 18 8.53 -10.60 -4.28
N GLU A 19 8.50 -11.88 -4.65
CA GLU A 19 7.51 -12.87 -4.22
C GLU A 19 7.40 -12.99 -2.69
N SER A 20 8.46 -12.66 -1.94
CA SER A 20 8.57 -12.91 -0.50
C SER A 20 8.40 -11.67 0.39
N ARG A 21 8.31 -10.46 -0.18
CA ARG A 21 8.04 -9.26 0.64
C ARG A 21 6.55 -9.04 0.73
N ASP A 22 5.99 -9.33 1.91
CA ASP A 22 4.61 -8.99 2.23
C ASP A 22 4.35 -7.50 1.93
N ALA A 23 3.50 -7.24 0.94
CA ALA A 23 3.16 -5.89 0.49
C ALA A 23 2.58 -5.04 1.64
N ARG A 24 1.88 -5.66 2.59
CA ARG A 24 1.37 -5.00 3.80
C ARG A 24 2.53 -4.51 4.67
N MET A 25 3.53 -5.36 4.90
CA MET A 25 4.73 -5.01 5.67
C MET A 25 5.48 -3.83 5.02
N VAL A 26 5.68 -3.88 3.69
CA VAL A 26 6.32 -2.78 2.96
C VAL A 26 5.50 -1.49 3.06
N ALA A 27 4.17 -1.56 2.97
CA ALA A 27 3.32 -0.40 3.13
C ALA A 27 3.41 0.20 4.55
N ARG A 28 3.51 -0.63 5.58
CA ARG A 28 3.73 -0.19 6.98
C ARG A 28 5.06 0.55 7.15
N GLU A 29 6.11 0.16 6.42
CA GLU A 29 7.39 0.89 6.41
C GLU A 29 7.31 2.23 5.66
N LEU A 30 6.59 2.26 4.54
CA LEU A 30 6.59 3.41 3.63
C LEU A 30 5.66 4.55 4.08
N LEU A 31 4.52 4.24 4.70
CA LEU A 31 3.52 5.24 5.06
C LEU A 31 4.03 6.30 6.06
N PRO A 32 4.75 5.94 7.15
CA PRO A 32 5.25 6.93 8.12
C PRO A 32 6.60 7.55 7.72
N MET A 33 7.18 7.13 6.58
CA MET A 33 8.53 7.53 6.19
C MET A 33 8.63 9.05 6.00
N SER A 34 9.61 9.66 6.66
CA SER A 34 9.92 11.08 6.52
C SER A 34 10.61 11.41 5.20
N GLN A 35 10.70 12.70 4.88
CA GLN A 35 11.42 13.16 3.69
C GLN A 35 12.92 12.86 3.75
N ALA A 36 13.53 12.92 4.93
CA ALA A 36 14.95 12.61 5.12
C ALA A 36 15.21 11.11 4.86
N GLU A 37 14.41 10.23 5.47
CA GLU A 37 14.53 8.77 5.30
C GLU A 37 14.29 8.35 3.85
N PHE A 38 13.27 8.91 3.19
CA PHE A 38 13.01 8.66 1.77
C PHE A 38 14.21 9.05 0.89
N SER A 39 14.76 10.25 1.12
CA SER A 39 15.89 10.76 0.34
C SER A 39 17.15 9.91 0.50
N ALA A 40 17.40 9.43 1.72
CA ALA A 40 18.51 8.55 2.05
C ALA A 40 18.32 7.14 1.43
N ARG A 41 17.16 6.52 1.68
CA ARG A 41 16.87 5.13 1.25
C ARG A 41 16.82 4.95 -0.26
N PHE A 42 16.33 5.95 -0.99
CA PHE A 42 16.15 5.86 -2.45
C PHE A 42 17.15 6.73 -3.23
N LYS A 43 18.29 7.11 -2.65
CA LYS A 43 19.35 7.81 -3.37
C LYS A 43 19.81 6.99 -4.59
N GLY A 44 19.85 7.62 -5.77
CA GLY A 44 20.23 6.96 -7.03
C GLY A 44 19.20 5.98 -7.60
N SER A 45 18.03 5.82 -6.96
CA SER A 45 16.98 4.90 -7.42
C SER A 45 15.94 5.57 -8.30
N ALA A 46 15.41 4.81 -9.27
CA ALA A 46 14.24 5.16 -10.07
C ALA A 46 13.00 5.49 -9.22
N MET A 47 12.93 4.98 -7.98
CA MET A 47 11.85 5.25 -7.03
C MET A 47 11.71 6.74 -6.70
N LYS A 48 12.75 7.57 -6.88
CA LYS A 48 12.65 9.02 -6.69
C LYS A 48 11.61 9.70 -7.58
N ARG A 49 11.29 9.13 -8.74
CA ARG A 49 10.25 9.67 -9.64
C ARG A 49 8.86 9.64 -9.01
N ALA A 50 8.56 8.63 -8.18
CA ALA A 50 7.29 8.53 -7.47
C ALA A 50 7.17 9.55 -6.32
N LYS A 51 8.29 10.03 -5.79
CA LYS A 51 8.40 10.92 -4.62
C LYS A 51 7.82 10.30 -3.34
N ARG A 52 8.13 10.89 -2.17
CA ARG A 52 7.62 10.44 -0.87
C ARG A 52 6.09 10.41 -0.84
N ARG A 53 5.47 11.51 -1.26
CA ARG A 53 4.00 11.64 -1.37
C ARG A 53 3.38 10.48 -2.15
N GLY A 54 3.95 10.11 -3.30
CA GLY A 54 3.41 9.03 -4.13
C GLY A 54 3.54 7.66 -3.49
N LEU A 55 4.69 7.38 -2.85
CA LEU A 55 4.87 6.12 -2.11
C LEU A 55 3.96 6.03 -0.89
N ALA A 56 3.86 7.09 -0.07
CA ALA A 56 2.99 7.11 1.10
C ALA A 56 1.52 6.95 0.71
N ARG A 57 1.06 7.64 -0.35
CA ARG A 57 -0.29 7.46 -0.90
C ARG A 57 -0.52 6.01 -1.35
N ASN A 58 0.43 5.42 -2.07
CA ASN A 58 0.29 4.03 -2.52
C ASN A 58 0.32 3.04 -1.35
N ALA A 59 1.10 3.31 -0.31
CA ALA A 59 1.09 2.53 0.91
C ALA A 59 -0.28 2.56 1.60
N ALA A 60 -0.91 3.73 1.71
CA ALA A 60 -2.28 3.83 2.22
C ALA A 60 -3.28 3.02 1.36
N VAL A 61 -3.13 3.05 0.03
CA VAL A 61 -3.94 2.22 -0.88
C VAL A 61 -3.76 0.72 -0.61
N VAL A 62 -2.51 0.27 -0.46
CA VAL A 62 -2.18 -1.13 -0.15
C VAL A 62 -2.80 -1.53 1.18
N LEU A 63 -2.64 -0.73 2.24
CA LEU A 63 -3.26 -1.02 3.55
C LEU A 63 -4.79 -1.03 3.49
N GLY A 64 -5.42 -0.17 2.70
CA GLY A 64 -6.86 -0.26 2.46
C GLY A 64 -7.24 -1.57 1.76
N ASN A 65 -6.44 -2.04 0.81
CA ASN A 65 -6.71 -3.25 0.05
C ASN A 65 -6.51 -4.54 0.87
N VAL A 66 -5.38 -4.67 1.57
CA VAL A 66 -4.95 -5.93 2.21
C VAL A 66 -4.79 -5.84 3.74
N GLY A 67 -4.88 -4.64 4.32
CA GLY A 67 -4.67 -4.44 5.76
C GLY A 67 -5.78 -5.01 6.64
N THR A 68 -5.52 -5.12 7.93
CA THR A 68 -6.46 -5.61 8.95
C THR A 68 -6.72 -4.51 10.00
N SER A 69 -7.45 -4.85 11.06
CA SER A 69 -7.61 -4.00 12.25
C SER A 69 -6.27 -3.50 12.80
N ASP A 70 -5.18 -4.26 12.66
CA ASP A 70 -3.87 -3.90 13.23
C ASP A 70 -3.15 -2.79 12.44
N ASP A 71 -3.68 -2.38 11.28
CA ASP A 71 -3.19 -1.23 10.52
C ASP A 71 -3.96 0.06 10.83
N VAL A 72 -5.08 -0.03 11.58
CA VAL A 72 -5.93 1.12 11.91
C VAL A 72 -5.14 2.22 12.63
N PRO A 73 -4.34 1.96 13.68
CA PRO A 73 -3.60 3.02 14.36
C PRO A 73 -2.61 3.76 13.45
N LEU A 74 -1.97 3.03 12.54
CA LEU A 74 -1.04 3.61 11.58
C LEU A 74 -1.76 4.53 10.58
N LEU A 75 -2.92 4.10 10.09
CA LEU A 75 -3.74 4.89 9.17
C LEU A 75 -4.38 6.10 9.86
N GLU A 76 -4.75 6.00 11.14
CA GLU A 76 -5.22 7.13 11.95
C GLU A 76 -4.12 8.18 12.14
N ALA A 77 -2.88 7.77 12.43
CA ALA A 77 -1.74 8.69 12.47
C ALA A 77 -1.52 9.38 11.11
N ALA A 78 -1.72 8.65 10.00
CA ALA A 78 -1.60 9.20 8.65
C ALA A 78 -2.69 10.24 8.30
N LEU A 79 -3.76 10.37 9.10
CA LEU A 79 -4.72 11.48 8.96
C LEU A 79 -4.09 12.84 9.32
N ALA A 80 -2.97 12.88 10.04
CA ALA A 80 -2.22 14.09 10.34
C ALA A 80 -1.02 14.32 9.39
N HIS A 81 -0.89 13.51 8.33
CA HIS A 81 0.21 13.62 7.38
C HIS A 81 0.24 15.00 6.70
N ASP A 82 1.43 15.53 6.42
CA ASP A 82 1.63 16.87 5.85
C ASP A 82 0.99 17.04 4.46
N GLU A 83 1.08 16.00 3.63
CA GLU A 83 0.43 15.93 2.32
C GLU A 83 -1.08 15.61 2.40
N SER A 84 -1.94 16.51 1.87
CA SER A 84 -3.40 16.32 1.83
C SER A 84 -3.83 15.03 1.12
N LEU A 85 -3.17 14.72 0.00
CA LEU A 85 -3.47 13.51 -0.77
C LEU A 85 -3.29 12.23 0.07
N VAL A 86 -2.30 12.20 0.95
CA VAL A 86 -2.05 11.03 1.82
C VAL A 86 -3.15 10.92 2.87
N ARG A 87 -3.57 12.05 3.47
CA ARG A 87 -4.69 12.09 4.42
C ARG A 87 -5.98 11.54 3.82
N GLU A 88 -6.32 11.95 2.60
CA GLU A 88 -7.50 11.46 1.88
C GLU A 88 -7.47 9.94 1.66
N HIS A 89 -6.31 9.39 1.27
CA HIS A 89 -6.17 7.96 1.04
C HIS A 89 -6.14 7.16 2.35
N ALA A 90 -5.61 7.73 3.43
CA ALA A 90 -5.68 7.14 4.77
C ALA A 90 -7.13 7.04 5.26
N ALA A 91 -7.91 8.11 5.10
CA ALA A 91 -9.34 8.11 5.42
C ALA A 91 -10.12 7.06 4.60
N TRP A 92 -9.85 6.96 3.30
CA TRP A 92 -10.42 5.92 2.45
C TRP A 92 -10.06 4.50 2.93
N ALA A 93 -8.79 4.27 3.28
CA ALA A 93 -8.32 2.97 3.74
C ALA A 93 -8.97 2.55 5.07
N LEU A 94 -9.11 3.49 6.02
CA LEU A 94 -9.84 3.28 7.27
C LEU A 94 -11.30 2.88 7.02
N ALA A 95 -11.98 3.62 6.16
CA ALA A 95 -13.36 3.31 5.80
C ALA A 95 -13.49 1.91 5.16
N ARG A 96 -12.51 1.50 4.35
CA ARG A 96 -12.47 0.19 3.71
C ARG A 96 -12.24 -0.94 4.71
N ILE A 97 -11.29 -0.79 5.64
CA ILE A 97 -11.05 -1.77 6.72
C ILE A 97 -12.31 -1.94 7.57
N LYS A 98 -12.95 -0.83 7.97
CA LYS A 98 -14.19 -0.86 8.79
C LYS A 98 -15.38 -1.51 8.07
N ARG A 99 -15.45 -1.40 6.74
CA ARG A 99 -16.53 -1.98 5.92
C ARG A 99 -16.29 -3.44 5.56
N ARG A 100 -15.08 -3.98 5.73
CA ARG A 100 -14.85 -5.41 5.51
C ARG A 100 -15.60 -6.18 6.61
N PRO A 101 -16.45 -7.14 6.25
CA PRO A 101 -16.98 -8.09 7.23
C PRO A 101 -15.80 -8.72 7.96
N ALA A 102 -15.90 -8.83 9.29
CA ALA A 102 -14.88 -9.50 10.12
C ALA A 102 -14.58 -10.94 9.64
N ASP A 103 -15.51 -11.55 8.89
CA ASP A 103 -15.55 -12.98 8.61
C ASP A 103 -15.64 -13.33 7.11
N LEU A 104 -14.59 -13.04 6.34
CA LEU A 104 -14.35 -13.80 5.10
C LEU A 104 -13.41 -15.01 5.32
N ALA A 105 -12.76 -15.11 6.48
CA ALA A 105 -11.97 -16.28 6.87
C ALA A 105 -12.83 -17.43 7.44
N ALA A 106 -13.99 -17.15 8.03
CA ALA A 106 -14.86 -18.15 8.65
C ALA A 106 -15.83 -18.86 7.68
N ARG A 107 -15.75 -18.60 6.37
CA ARG A 107 -16.69 -19.13 5.37
C ARG A 107 -16.17 -20.37 4.62
N TRP A 108 -15.00 -20.90 5.01
CA TRP A 108 -14.38 -22.09 4.41
C TRP A 108 -13.85 -23.09 5.46
N THR A 109 -14.50 -23.17 6.62
CA THR A 109 -14.35 -24.23 7.62
C THR A 109 -15.71 -24.82 7.87
#